data_AF-A0A8J5TPI1-F1
#
_entry.id   AF-A0A8J5TPI1-F1
#
_cell.length_a   1.000
_cell.length_b   1.000
_cell.length_c   1.000
_cell.angle_alpha   90.00
_cell.angle_beta   90.00
_cell.angle_gamma   90.00
#
_symmetry.space_group_name_H-M   'P 1'
#
loop_
_entity.id
_entity.type
_entity.pdbx_description
1 polymer ?
#
loop_
_entity_poly.entity_id
_entity_poly.type
_entity_poly.pdbx_seq_one_letter_code
_entity_poly.pdbx_strand_id
1 'polypeptide(L)'
;MARPPSPIDQYRDYITFLYLNGVSRSKIRHKLRKRHQIAVDLSTISRRMASWGLPRQQSRTIETPELIEAIRDLIFRVGLTEKQTLSVLQRQGWPITKRGLKRIRLHPDRRWVRRINSDEERLALLEKTEQVIVEMAQRSNAIAGYGRRFLQPYLRQQQQLWVPRDPLFEMYKIMFPNEVEMRKRMMRRKKGQFLVPGPNYQWCIDGHDKLKAYGFEIYAAIDAYSRNIIWFYVGHSATTALSVLKQYLAACDTYGFRPWFLQADRGSETPLVAAAHWNFALAAGGCVEWNGQVFQQGKRLKDSYKAAPSTKNVNIEGWWERMLHVCSRQWVDYFGELARDGDFDGSMLEDQIAIYAVFEGVLRQELFDFVEAWNLHKIRLQKNRPHVVHGQPWMNYHYPDPDKACNWGIPIDRQVLGEMLRPLAGIDISTCLEPETKEWCRDVLAEMGYDDVVLGNHQDPDKLRPFKRFYLALRDRIIQHIESRQPPVLAYCRAPTGGVAEYEALLARANQARQDELEDGEPAEQPLVEFSVEDEEGNDIEEVSDDGEDGDRSDGEPE
;
A
#
# COMPACT_ATOMS: atom_id res chain seq x y z
N MET A 1 51.33 15.03 44.74
CA MET A 1 50.02 15.57 45.18
C MET A 1 48.95 15.09 44.22
N ALA A 2 47.93 14.36 44.70
CA ALA A 2 46.81 13.94 43.87
C ALA A 2 46.01 15.18 43.42
N ARG A 3 45.65 15.24 42.14
CA ARG A 3 44.85 16.32 41.57
C ARG A 3 43.47 16.34 42.27
N PRO A 4 42.95 17.49 42.72
CA PRO A 4 41.67 17.53 43.43
C PRO A 4 40.54 16.90 42.58
N PRO A 5 39.59 16.19 43.21
CA PRO A 5 38.45 15.60 42.52
C PRO A 5 37.72 16.67 41.73
N SER A 6 37.29 16.34 40.51
CA SER A 6 36.54 17.33 39.74
C SER A 6 35.17 17.52 40.39
N PRO A 7 34.63 18.75 40.44
CA PRO A 7 33.27 19.00 40.96
C PRO A 7 32.18 18.22 40.22
N ILE A 8 32.50 17.60 39.08
CA ILE A 8 31.59 16.75 38.31
C ILE A 8 31.54 15.30 38.84
N ASP A 9 32.57 14.83 39.55
CA ASP A 9 32.68 13.45 40.04
C ASP A 9 31.61 13.15 41.09
N GLN A 10 31.22 14.15 41.91
CA GLN A 10 30.13 14.04 42.89
C GLN A 10 28.73 13.89 42.25
N TYR A 11 28.60 14.14 40.94
CA TYR A 11 27.36 13.98 40.18
C TYR A 11 27.44 12.83 39.16
N ARG A 12 28.37 11.89 39.36
CA ARG A 12 28.58 10.74 38.48
C ARG A 12 27.28 9.99 38.18
N ASP A 13 26.49 9.65 39.21
CA ASP A 13 25.28 8.85 39.04
C ASP A 13 24.19 9.62 38.28
N TYR A 14 24.01 10.90 38.59
CA TYR A 14 23.09 11.78 37.89
C TYR A 14 23.46 11.94 36.40
N ILE A 15 24.73 12.12 36.10
CA ILE A 15 25.23 12.27 34.72
C ILE A 15 25.13 10.95 33.96
N THR A 16 25.47 9.84 34.62
CA THR A 16 25.36 8.47 34.07
C THR A 16 23.91 8.17 33.72
N PHE A 17 22.98 8.42 34.63
CA PHE A 17 21.55 8.27 34.41
C PHE A 17 21.08 9.10 33.20
N LEU A 18 21.39 10.40 33.15
CA LEU A 18 20.99 11.25 32.01
C LEU A 18 21.58 10.76 30.68
N TYR A 19 22.83 10.33 30.69
CA TYR A 19 23.53 9.90 29.49
C TYR A 19 23.03 8.56 28.95
N LEU A 20 22.79 7.58 29.82
CA LEU A 20 22.21 6.28 29.45
C LEU A 20 20.75 6.45 28.98
N ASN A 21 20.02 7.44 29.50
CA ASN A 21 18.68 7.83 29.03
C ASN A 21 18.68 8.72 27.77
N GLY A 22 19.74 8.72 26.97
CA GLY A 22 19.73 9.38 25.66
C GLY A 22 19.92 10.90 25.68
N VAL A 23 20.20 11.53 26.82
CA VAL A 23 20.40 12.99 26.89
C VAL A 23 21.76 13.37 26.33
N SER A 24 21.81 14.35 25.42
CA SER A 24 23.07 14.79 24.81
C SER A 24 24.00 15.47 25.81
N ARG A 25 25.31 15.35 25.62
CA ARG A 25 26.34 16.00 26.47
C ARG A 25 26.13 17.51 26.63
N SER A 26 25.63 18.20 25.60
CA SER A 26 25.27 19.62 25.67
C SER A 26 24.08 19.91 26.57
N LYS A 27 23.05 19.04 26.56
CA LYS A 27 21.92 19.13 27.48
C LYS A 27 22.31 18.76 28.91
N ILE A 28 23.19 17.76 29.10
CA ILE A 28 23.77 17.41 30.40
C ILE A 28 24.52 18.62 30.97
N ARG A 29 25.39 19.26 30.19
CA ARG A 29 26.08 20.50 30.59
C ARG A 29 25.10 21.60 31.02
N HIS A 30 24.03 21.79 30.26
CA HIS A 30 23.00 22.78 30.60
C HIS A 30 22.28 22.43 31.91
N LYS A 31 21.93 21.15 32.14
CA LYS A 31 21.31 20.68 33.38
C LYS A 31 22.25 20.83 34.58
N LEU A 32 23.53 20.52 34.43
CA LEU A 32 24.54 20.70 35.48
C LEU A 32 24.70 22.17 35.87
N ARG A 33 24.78 23.07 34.88
CA ARG A 33 24.86 24.51 35.13
C ARG A 33 23.60 25.06 35.80
N LYS A 34 22.42 24.62 35.37
CA LYS A 34 21.13 25.14 35.86
C LYS A 34 20.73 24.59 37.23
N ARG A 35 20.92 23.30 37.49
CA ARG A 35 20.41 22.61 38.69
C ARG A 35 21.46 22.49 39.80
N HIS A 36 22.73 22.43 39.43
CA HIS A 36 23.84 22.16 40.36
C HIS A 36 24.89 23.28 40.35
N GLN A 37 24.66 24.36 39.61
CA GLN A 37 25.55 25.53 39.53
C GLN A 37 27.00 25.20 39.10
N ILE A 38 27.20 24.06 38.43
CA ILE A 38 28.50 23.65 37.94
C ILE A 38 28.72 24.12 36.52
N ALA A 39 29.74 24.95 36.34
CA ALA A 39 30.27 25.30 35.02
C ALA A 39 31.40 24.33 34.64
N VAL A 40 31.13 23.45 33.68
CA VAL A 40 32.12 22.52 33.12
C VAL A 40 32.07 22.51 31.60
N ASP A 41 33.25 22.38 30.99
CA ASP A 41 33.38 22.23 29.54
C ASP A 41 32.92 20.85 29.05
N LEU A 42 32.50 20.81 27.78
CA LEU A 42 32.11 19.57 27.11
C LEU A 42 33.25 18.56 27.02
N SER A 43 34.49 19.03 26.93
CA SER A 43 35.70 18.20 26.95
C SER A 43 35.89 17.52 28.32
N THR A 44 35.66 18.25 29.42
CA THR A 44 35.72 17.71 30.79
C THR A 44 34.64 16.67 31.02
N ILE A 45 33.40 16.94 30.61
CA ILE A 45 32.30 15.96 30.64
C ILE A 45 32.68 14.70 29.85
N SER A 46 33.16 14.86 28.62
CA SER A 46 33.51 13.73 27.75
C SER A 46 34.65 12.87 28.30
N ARG A 47 35.70 13.51 28.85
CA ARG A 47 36.84 12.84 29.48
C ARG A 47 36.41 12.04 30.72
N ARG A 48 35.54 12.63 31.55
CA ARG A 48 35.07 12.01 32.80
C ARG A 48 34.16 10.81 32.54
N MET A 49 33.26 10.93 31.57
CA MET A 49 32.43 9.82 31.13
C MET A 49 33.24 8.65 30.58
N ALA A 50 34.33 8.94 29.86
CA ALA A 50 35.27 7.90 29.41
C ALA A 50 35.99 7.23 30.60
N SER A 51 36.45 8.01 31.59
CA SER A 51 37.06 7.45 32.81
C SER A 51 36.08 6.67 33.68
N TRP A 52 34.77 6.94 33.59
CA TRP A 52 33.73 6.17 34.27
C TRP A 52 33.31 4.90 33.52
N GLY A 53 33.93 4.59 32.38
CA GLY A 53 33.61 3.42 31.56
C GLY A 53 32.26 3.49 30.86
N LEU A 54 31.67 4.69 30.69
CA LEU A 54 30.36 4.81 30.05
C LEU A 54 30.44 4.49 28.55
N PRO A 55 29.54 3.66 28.00
CA PRO A 55 29.56 3.28 26.60
C PRO A 55 29.39 4.52 25.71
N ARG A 56 29.89 4.49 24.47
CA ARG A 56 29.57 5.56 23.51
C ARG A 56 28.07 5.52 23.23
N GLN A 57 27.36 6.61 23.55
CA GLN A 57 25.90 6.75 23.43
C GLN A 57 25.33 6.39 22.05
N GLN A 58 26.18 6.43 21.02
CA GLN A 58 25.87 5.95 19.69
C GLN A 58 27.04 5.10 19.25
N SER A 59 26.80 3.81 19.04
CA SER A 59 27.70 2.96 18.27
C SER A 59 27.92 3.64 16.91
N ARG A 60 29.13 3.52 16.37
CA ARG A 60 29.41 4.00 15.01
C ARG A 60 28.40 3.32 14.10
N THR A 61 27.64 4.09 13.30
CA THR A 61 26.72 3.52 12.30
C THR A 61 27.47 2.45 11.50
N ILE A 62 27.02 1.21 11.60
CA ILE A 62 27.55 0.07 10.86
C ILE A 62 26.91 0.12 9.49
N GLU A 63 27.72 -0.05 8.44
CA GLU A 63 27.24 -0.05 7.07
C GLU A 63 26.89 -1.50 6.73
N THR A 64 25.60 -1.82 6.72
CA THR A 64 25.10 -3.11 6.22
C THR A 64 24.50 -2.91 4.82
N PRO A 65 24.51 -3.93 3.95
CA PRO A 65 23.90 -3.83 2.62
C PRO A 65 22.44 -3.37 2.66
N GLU A 66 21.66 -3.85 3.63
CA GLU A 66 20.25 -3.52 3.80
C GLU A 66 20.05 -2.05 4.17
N LEU A 67 20.91 -1.50 5.05
CA LEU A 67 20.88 -0.08 5.39
C LEU A 67 21.26 0.78 4.18
N ILE A 68 22.22 0.34 3.37
CA ILE A 68 22.65 1.05 2.17
C ILE A 68 21.48 1.12 1.17
N GLU A 69 20.84 0.00 0.87
CA GLU A 69 19.67 -0.04 -0.02
C GLU A 69 18.48 0.76 0.54
N ALA A 70 18.19 0.65 1.83
CA ALA A 70 17.15 1.47 2.47
C ALA A 70 17.43 2.98 2.35
N ILE A 71 18.70 3.40 2.52
CA ILE A 71 19.09 4.80 2.30
C ILE A 71 18.91 5.19 0.84
N ARG A 72 19.34 4.33 -0.10
CA ARG A 72 19.21 4.56 -1.54
C ARG A 72 17.76 4.78 -1.91
N ASP A 73 16.88 3.89 -1.48
CA ASP A 73 15.44 3.93 -1.76
C ASP A 73 14.77 5.18 -1.20
N LEU A 74 15.00 5.49 0.08
CA LEU A 74 14.40 6.67 0.70
C LEU A 74 14.86 7.97 0.03
N ILE A 75 16.10 8.01 -0.45
CA ILE A 75 16.65 9.20 -1.11
C ILE A 75 16.24 9.27 -2.57
N PHE A 76 16.34 8.19 -3.33
CA PHE A 76 16.25 8.20 -4.79
C PHE A 76 14.92 7.69 -5.35
N ARG A 77 14.26 6.77 -4.67
CA ARG A 77 12.92 6.29 -5.03
C ARG A 77 11.85 7.18 -4.40
N VAL A 78 11.82 7.27 -3.07
CA VAL A 78 10.80 8.05 -2.31
C VAL A 78 11.03 9.57 -2.39
N GLY A 79 12.30 9.98 -2.50
CA GLY A 79 12.67 11.38 -2.70
C GLY A 79 12.83 12.22 -1.42
N LEU A 80 13.06 11.60 -0.26
CA LEU A 80 13.10 12.25 1.06
C LEU A 80 14.31 13.12 1.29
N THR A 81 14.17 14.29 1.93
CA THR A 81 15.34 15.08 2.34
C THR A 81 16.23 14.31 3.34
N GLU A 82 17.52 14.68 3.48
CA GLU A 82 18.40 14.05 4.49
C GLU A 82 17.78 14.00 5.88
N LYS A 83 17.06 15.07 6.27
CA LYS A 83 16.38 15.15 7.56
C LYS A 83 15.26 14.12 7.66
N GLN A 84 14.46 13.97 6.60
CA GLN A 84 13.39 12.99 6.53
C GLN A 84 13.96 11.57 6.47
N THR A 85 14.93 11.28 5.61
CA THR A 85 15.61 9.98 5.52
C THR A 85 16.17 9.56 6.88
N LEU A 86 16.88 10.45 7.57
CA LEU A 86 17.40 10.17 8.91
C LEU A 86 16.27 9.85 9.89
N SER A 87 15.20 10.66 9.90
CA SER A 87 14.06 10.45 10.78
C SER A 87 13.34 9.13 10.50
N VAL A 88 13.19 8.76 9.23
CA VAL A 88 12.55 7.51 8.80
C VAL A 88 13.37 6.32 9.25
N LEU A 89 14.67 6.30 8.94
CA LEU A 89 15.56 5.20 9.32
C LEU A 89 15.62 5.01 10.84
N GLN A 90 15.67 6.11 11.61
CA GLN A 90 15.64 6.04 13.07
C GLN A 90 14.32 5.46 13.60
N ARG A 91 13.18 5.80 12.98
CA ARG A 91 11.87 5.22 13.33
C ARG A 91 11.72 3.76 12.92
N GLN A 92 12.42 3.33 11.88
CA GLN A 92 12.55 1.92 11.50
C GLN A 92 13.51 1.13 12.42
N GLY A 93 14.08 1.76 13.44
CA GLY A 93 14.98 1.11 14.40
C GLY A 93 16.45 1.10 14.01
N TRP A 94 16.84 1.70 12.87
CA TRP A 94 18.23 1.73 12.45
C TRP A 94 19.08 2.61 13.38
N PRO A 95 20.24 2.13 13.87
CA PRO A 95 21.19 2.91 14.67
C PRO A 95 22.01 3.88 13.79
N ILE A 96 21.32 4.77 13.08
CA ILE A 96 21.92 5.72 12.15
C ILE A 96 22.02 7.13 12.72
N THR A 97 23.15 7.78 12.40
CA THR A 97 23.41 9.18 12.76
C THR A 97 23.45 10.05 11.52
N LYS A 98 23.24 11.38 11.69
CA LYS A 98 23.41 12.34 10.58
C LYS A 98 24.79 12.23 9.90
N ARG A 99 25.83 11.95 10.68
CA ARG A 99 27.20 11.74 10.15
C ARG A 99 27.31 10.40 9.41
N GLY A 100 26.73 9.33 9.95
CA GLY A 100 26.68 8.01 9.31
C GLY A 100 25.95 8.05 7.97
N LEU A 101 24.77 8.66 7.93
CA LEU A 101 24.01 8.87 6.69
C LEU A 101 24.82 9.62 5.64
N LYS A 102 25.49 10.71 6.03
CA LYS A 102 26.35 11.46 5.11
C LYS A 102 27.55 10.65 4.62
N ARG A 103 28.17 9.86 5.50
CA ARG A 103 29.32 9.01 5.16
C ARG A 103 28.93 7.92 4.16
N ILE A 104 27.82 7.22 4.39
CA ILE A 104 27.31 6.18 3.48
C ILE A 104 26.98 6.80 2.11
N ARG A 105 26.24 7.91 2.12
CA ARG A 105 25.79 8.57 0.90
C ARG A 105 26.94 9.15 0.08
N LEU A 106 27.91 9.79 0.74
CA LEU A 106 29.06 10.43 0.09
C LEU A 106 30.30 9.53 0.07
N HIS A 107 30.10 8.21 0.21
CA HIS A 107 31.19 7.25 0.04
C HIS A 107 31.80 7.43 -1.37
N PRO A 108 33.14 7.37 -1.52
CA PRO A 108 33.80 7.57 -2.81
C PRO A 108 33.18 6.78 -3.96
N ASP A 109 32.85 5.51 -3.72
CA ASP A 109 32.29 4.62 -4.75
C ASP A 109 30.81 4.87 -5.09
N ARG A 110 30.06 5.54 -4.20
CA ARG A 110 28.60 5.73 -4.37
C ARG A 110 28.25 7.14 -4.81
N ARG A 111 28.86 8.13 -4.15
CA ARG A 111 28.71 9.59 -4.40
C ARG A 111 27.27 10.00 -4.72
N TRP A 112 26.33 9.58 -3.89
CA TRP A 112 24.90 9.83 -4.05
C TRP A 112 24.55 11.31 -3.85
N VAL A 113 24.63 12.08 -4.94
CA VAL A 113 24.27 13.50 -4.99
C VAL A 113 23.01 13.70 -5.83
N ARG A 114 22.19 14.67 -5.42
CA ARG A 114 20.95 15.04 -6.12
C ARG A 114 21.14 16.16 -7.14
N ARG A 115 22.27 16.84 -7.04
CA ARG A 115 22.62 17.95 -7.91
C ARG A 115 23.84 17.54 -8.69
N ILE A 116 23.70 17.67 -9.98
CA ILE A 116 24.79 17.60 -10.94
C ILE A 116 25.47 18.97 -10.93
N ASN A 117 26.80 19.00 -10.79
CA ASN A 117 27.58 20.23 -10.70
C ASN A 117 28.26 20.59 -12.03
N SER A 118 28.40 19.64 -12.96
CA SER A 118 28.94 19.88 -14.30
C SER A 118 27.81 20.26 -15.26
N ASP A 119 28.04 21.26 -16.11
CA ASP A 119 27.07 21.64 -17.14
C ASP A 119 26.91 20.55 -18.21
N GLU A 120 27.97 19.81 -18.53
CA GLU A 120 27.94 18.68 -19.48
C GLU A 120 27.05 17.55 -18.95
N GLU A 121 27.27 17.11 -17.71
CA GLU A 121 26.45 16.08 -17.05
C GLU A 121 24.98 16.54 -16.94
N ARG A 122 24.75 17.86 -16.76
CA ARG A 122 23.40 18.42 -16.67
C ARG A 122 22.71 18.39 -18.03
N LEU A 123 23.42 18.71 -19.10
CA LEU A 123 22.90 18.66 -20.46
C LEU A 123 22.59 17.22 -20.87
N ALA A 124 23.52 16.28 -20.64
CA ALA A 124 23.32 14.87 -20.90
C ALA A 124 22.11 14.29 -20.11
N LEU A 125 21.92 14.72 -18.85
CA LEU A 125 20.72 14.34 -18.09
C LEU A 125 19.44 14.87 -18.75
N LEU A 126 19.44 16.12 -19.23
CA LEU A 126 18.27 16.72 -19.87
C LEU A 126 17.96 16.04 -21.21
N GLU A 127 18.96 15.77 -22.03
CA GLU A 127 18.81 15.02 -23.29
C GLU A 127 18.25 13.61 -23.04
N LYS A 128 18.82 12.88 -22.07
CA LYS A 128 18.29 11.57 -21.68
C LYS A 128 16.85 11.66 -21.17
N THR A 129 16.52 12.72 -20.42
CA THR A 129 15.16 12.92 -19.93
C THR A 129 14.19 13.22 -21.07
N GLU A 130 14.60 14.05 -22.04
CA GLU A 130 13.82 14.35 -23.22
C GLU A 130 13.55 13.09 -24.02
N GLN A 131 14.58 12.27 -24.28
CA GLN A 131 14.46 10.97 -24.94
C GLN A 131 13.45 10.07 -24.23
N VAL A 132 13.59 9.88 -22.92
CA VAL A 132 12.65 9.06 -22.13
C VAL A 132 11.21 9.60 -22.18
N ILE A 133 11.02 10.92 -22.09
CA ILE A 133 9.67 11.51 -22.20
C ILE A 133 9.10 11.30 -23.60
N VAL A 134 9.92 11.42 -24.64
CA VAL A 134 9.51 11.17 -26.03
C VAL A 134 9.14 9.70 -26.23
N GLU A 135 9.99 8.76 -25.82
CA GLU A 135 9.74 7.31 -25.89
C GLU A 135 8.46 6.93 -25.14
N MET A 136 8.24 7.52 -23.97
CA MET A 136 7.02 7.28 -23.20
C MET A 136 5.78 7.87 -23.87
N ALA A 137 5.87 9.10 -24.38
CA ALA A 137 4.78 9.75 -25.09
C ALA A 137 4.41 9.03 -26.39
N GLN A 138 5.33 8.24 -26.95
CA GLN A 138 5.05 7.36 -28.10
C GLN A 138 4.21 6.14 -27.73
N ARG A 139 4.36 5.61 -26.52
CA ARG A 139 3.57 4.46 -26.04
C ARG A 139 2.17 4.89 -25.60
N SER A 140 2.11 6.03 -24.92
CA SER A 140 0.89 6.56 -24.31
C SER A 140 1.02 8.03 -24.00
N ASN A 141 -0.08 8.76 -24.17
CA ASN A 141 -0.15 10.18 -23.85
C ASN A 141 -0.29 10.44 -22.33
N ALA A 142 -0.21 9.40 -21.47
CA ALA A 142 -0.29 9.50 -20.02
C ALA A 142 0.68 10.56 -19.48
N ILE A 143 1.95 10.49 -19.92
CA ILE A 143 3.01 11.37 -19.40
C ILE A 143 2.73 12.85 -19.64
N ALA A 144 2.02 13.20 -20.72
CA ALA A 144 1.58 14.56 -20.99
C ALA A 144 0.60 15.03 -19.90
N GLY A 145 -0.28 14.15 -19.43
CA GLY A 145 -1.25 14.38 -18.36
C GLY A 145 -0.65 14.55 -16.96
N TYR A 146 0.61 14.17 -16.71
CA TYR A 146 1.25 14.25 -15.37
C TYR A 146 1.57 15.68 -14.92
N GLY A 147 2.03 16.51 -15.86
CA GLY A 147 2.39 17.90 -15.61
C GLY A 147 3.41 18.10 -14.49
N ARG A 148 3.53 19.34 -14.01
CA ARG A 148 4.58 19.71 -13.03
C ARG A 148 4.55 18.88 -11.74
N ARG A 149 3.37 18.42 -11.30
CA ARG A 149 3.20 17.81 -9.96
C ARG A 149 3.58 16.33 -9.93
N PHE A 150 3.28 15.58 -10.99
CA PHE A 150 3.46 14.14 -11.03
C PHE A 150 4.65 13.72 -11.90
N LEU A 151 5.03 14.50 -12.91
CA LEU A 151 6.11 14.14 -13.85
C LEU A 151 7.45 13.96 -13.14
N GLN A 152 7.80 14.86 -12.21
CA GLN A 152 9.06 14.74 -11.48
C GLN A 152 9.09 13.52 -10.53
N PRO A 153 8.06 13.26 -9.70
CA PRO A 153 7.97 12.00 -8.95
C PRO A 153 8.09 10.76 -9.84
N TYR A 154 7.35 10.72 -10.96
CA TYR A 154 7.36 9.62 -11.91
C TYR A 154 8.77 9.33 -12.44
N LEU A 155 9.43 10.35 -13.02
CA LEU A 155 10.77 10.20 -13.61
C LEU A 155 11.81 9.72 -12.60
N ARG A 156 11.67 10.12 -11.32
CA ARG A 156 12.58 9.64 -10.27
C ARG A 156 12.34 8.21 -9.89
N GLN A 157 11.07 7.79 -9.83
CA GLN A 157 10.69 6.47 -9.38
C GLN A 157 10.87 5.42 -10.47
N GLN A 158 10.26 5.63 -11.63
CA GLN A 158 10.25 4.65 -12.71
C GLN A 158 11.54 4.68 -13.53
N GLN A 159 12.11 5.86 -13.74
CA GLN A 159 13.24 6.05 -14.66
C GLN A 159 14.57 6.34 -13.94
N GLN A 160 14.55 6.47 -12.60
CA GLN A 160 15.69 6.87 -11.78
C GLN A 160 16.35 8.19 -12.23
N LEU A 161 15.60 9.07 -12.90
CA LEU A 161 16.08 10.34 -13.44
C LEU A 161 15.85 11.49 -12.45
N TRP A 162 16.95 12.04 -11.93
CA TRP A 162 16.96 13.07 -10.89
C TRP A 162 17.02 14.50 -11.42
N VAL A 163 16.04 14.85 -12.25
CA VAL A 163 16.01 16.13 -12.98
C VAL A 163 15.57 17.30 -12.08
N PRO A 164 16.29 18.44 -12.11
CA PRO A 164 15.86 19.65 -11.42
C PRO A 164 14.51 20.15 -11.94
N ARG A 165 13.68 20.68 -11.02
CA ARG A 165 12.28 21.04 -11.30
C ARG A 165 12.13 22.06 -12.42
N ASP A 166 12.96 23.10 -12.42
CA ASP A 166 12.80 24.25 -13.33
C ASP A 166 13.13 23.88 -14.79
N PRO A 167 14.31 23.29 -15.10
CA PRO A 167 14.61 22.76 -16.42
C PRO A 167 13.57 21.75 -16.95
N LEU A 168 13.17 20.78 -16.10
CA LEU A 168 12.14 19.80 -16.47
C LEU A 168 10.82 20.47 -16.85
N PHE A 169 10.45 21.56 -16.16
CA PHE A 169 9.19 22.23 -16.42
C PHE A 169 9.24 23.15 -17.64
N GLU A 170 10.39 23.76 -17.95
CA GLU A 170 10.56 24.47 -19.22
C GLU A 170 10.46 23.50 -20.40
N MET A 171 11.17 22.36 -20.33
CA MET A 171 11.07 21.28 -21.32
C MET A 171 9.61 20.80 -21.47
N TYR A 172 8.93 20.51 -20.36
CA TYR A 172 7.52 20.10 -20.39
C TYR A 172 6.60 21.12 -21.08
N LYS A 173 6.80 22.43 -20.88
CA LYS A 173 5.98 23.47 -21.53
C LYS A 173 6.18 23.50 -23.04
N ILE A 174 7.40 23.24 -23.49
CA ILE A 174 7.76 23.18 -24.91
C ILE A 174 7.15 21.94 -25.55
N MET A 175 7.25 20.78 -24.88
CA MET A 175 6.75 19.49 -25.39
C MET A 175 5.22 19.40 -25.38
N PHE A 176 4.55 19.93 -24.35
CA PHE A 176 3.10 19.78 -24.15
C PHE A 176 2.37 21.13 -23.91
N PRO A 177 2.42 22.08 -24.86
CA PRO A 177 1.83 23.41 -24.68
C PRO A 177 0.31 23.38 -24.50
N ASN A 178 -0.38 22.46 -25.19
CA ASN A 178 -1.83 22.29 -25.11
C ASN A 178 -2.29 21.84 -23.72
N GLU A 179 -1.57 20.91 -23.10
CA GLU A 179 -1.84 20.42 -21.74
C GLU A 179 -1.71 21.52 -20.69
N VAL A 180 -0.73 22.40 -20.85
CA VAL A 180 -0.53 23.55 -19.97
C VAL A 180 -1.72 24.50 -20.06
N GLU A 181 -2.21 24.77 -21.26
CA GLU A 181 -3.32 25.69 -21.50
C GLU A 181 -4.65 25.11 -21.01
N MET A 182 -4.91 23.82 -21.24
CA MET A 182 -6.07 23.12 -20.68
C MET A 182 -6.09 23.20 -19.15
N ARG A 183 -4.96 22.98 -18.48
CA ARG A 183 -4.89 23.05 -17.00
C ARG A 183 -5.11 24.45 -16.42
N LYS A 184 -4.75 25.52 -17.14
CA LYS A 184 -5.03 26.91 -16.70
C LYS A 184 -6.54 27.18 -16.66
N ARG A 185 -7.29 26.67 -17.63
CA ARG A 185 -8.76 26.86 -17.73
C ARG A 185 -9.54 26.11 -16.65
N MET A 186 -8.99 25.02 -16.11
CA MET A 186 -9.69 24.10 -15.20
C MET A 186 -9.52 24.41 -13.69
N MET A 187 -8.79 25.45 -13.29
CA MET A 187 -8.58 25.77 -11.87
C MET A 187 -9.70 26.65 -11.29
N ARG A 188 -10.82 26.05 -10.86
CA ARG A 188 -11.75 26.64 -9.87
C ARG A 188 -12.80 25.63 -9.39
N ARG A 189 -12.56 24.96 -8.24
CA ARG A 189 -13.62 24.28 -7.46
C ARG A 189 -13.36 24.35 -5.95
N LYS A 190 -14.44 24.56 -5.19
CA LYS A 190 -14.44 24.51 -3.72
C LYS A 190 -14.37 23.04 -3.30
N LYS A 191 -13.48 22.70 -2.37
CA LYS A 191 -13.38 21.34 -1.78
C LYS A 191 -13.95 21.38 -0.37
N GLY A 192 -14.69 20.33 -0.01
CA GLY A 192 -15.26 20.17 1.33
C GLY A 192 -14.20 20.02 2.42
N GLN A 193 -14.64 20.12 3.67
CA GLN A 193 -13.81 19.97 4.86
C GLN A 193 -13.85 18.50 5.30
N PHE A 194 -12.69 17.84 5.39
CA PHE A 194 -12.57 16.49 5.95
C PHE A 194 -11.57 16.58 7.10
N LEU A 195 -12.03 16.33 8.33
CA LEU A 195 -11.19 16.35 9.53
C LEU A 195 -11.04 14.90 10.02
N VAL A 196 -9.83 14.37 9.90
CA VAL A 196 -9.46 13.01 10.31
C VAL A 196 -8.25 13.12 11.22
N PRO A 197 -8.21 12.41 12.36
CA PRO A 197 -7.16 12.60 13.37
C PRO A 197 -5.78 12.08 12.94
N GLY A 198 -5.71 11.13 12.00
CA GLY A 198 -4.45 10.55 11.54
C GLY A 198 -4.64 9.44 10.52
N PRO A 199 -3.54 8.87 9.99
CA PRO A 199 -3.60 7.77 9.04
C PRO A 199 -4.26 6.53 9.67
N ASN A 200 -4.90 5.72 8.82
CA ASN A 200 -5.65 4.51 9.17
C ASN A 200 -6.90 4.75 10.03
N TYR A 201 -7.23 6.00 10.36
CA TYR A 201 -8.49 6.28 11.05
C TYR A 201 -9.68 6.01 10.13
N GLN A 202 -9.52 6.31 8.84
CA GLN A 202 -10.55 6.02 7.86
C GLN A 202 -9.97 5.72 6.50
N TRP A 203 -10.27 4.53 5.99
CA TRP A 203 -10.09 4.20 4.58
C TRP A 203 -11.40 4.38 3.84
N CYS A 204 -11.36 5.09 2.72
CA CYS A 204 -12.46 5.28 1.80
C CYS A 204 -12.25 4.38 0.59
N ILE A 205 -13.19 3.51 0.29
CA ILE A 205 -13.16 2.59 -0.86
C ILE A 205 -14.24 2.97 -1.85
N ASP A 206 -13.97 2.76 -3.14
CA ASP A 206 -14.88 3.11 -4.23
C ASP A 206 -14.46 2.47 -5.55
N GLY A 207 -15.41 2.31 -6.46
CA GLY A 207 -15.22 1.85 -7.84
C GLY A 207 -15.21 2.99 -8.85
N HIS A 208 -14.56 2.79 -10.00
CA HIS A 208 -14.56 3.77 -11.10
C HIS A 208 -14.97 3.14 -12.43
N ASP A 209 -16.12 3.58 -12.95
CA ASP A 209 -16.78 2.93 -14.09
C ASP A 209 -16.42 3.50 -15.47
N LYS A 210 -15.47 4.44 -15.58
CA LYS A 210 -15.21 5.15 -16.86
C LYS A 210 -14.70 4.25 -17.98
N LEU A 211 -14.08 3.12 -17.65
CA LEU A 211 -13.63 2.12 -18.63
C LEU A 211 -14.48 0.85 -18.64
N LYS A 212 -15.55 0.80 -17.83
CA LYS A 212 -16.38 -0.38 -17.64
C LYS A 212 -17.07 -0.82 -18.93
N ALA A 213 -17.46 0.12 -19.78
CA ALA A 213 -18.04 -0.15 -21.09
C ALA A 213 -17.10 -0.94 -22.03
N TYR A 214 -15.80 -0.98 -21.72
CA TYR A 214 -14.76 -1.66 -22.48
C TYR A 214 -14.17 -2.87 -21.73
N GLY A 215 -14.86 -3.34 -20.68
CA GLY A 215 -14.45 -4.51 -19.88
C GLY A 215 -13.50 -4.21 -18.72
N PHE A 216 -12.96 -2.98 -18.60
CA PHE A 216 -12.06 -2.62 -17.51
C PHE A 216 -12.77 -1.89 -16.38
N GLU A 217 -12.85 -2.53 -15.24
CA GLU A 217 -13.33 -2.00 -13.98
C GLU A 217 -12.15 -1.69 -13.04
N ILE A 218 -12.26 -0.59 -12.31
CA ILE A 218 -11.20 -0.11 -11.41
C ILE A 218 -11.78 0.02 -10.00
N TYR A 219 -11.02 -0.41 -8.99
CA TYR A 219 -11.37 -0.20 -7.58
C TYR A 219 -10.16 0.34 -6.81
N ALA A 220 -10.40 1.15 -5.78
CA ALA A 220 -9.32 1.67 -4.96
C ALA A 220 -9.73 1.89 -3.52
N ALA A 221 -8.71 1.98 -2.66
CA ALA A 221 -8.84 2.52 -1.32
C ALA A 221 -7.88 3.67 -1.10
N ILE A 222 -8.38 4.73 -0.47
CA ILE A 222 -7.59 5.89 -0.09
C ILE A 222 -7.70 6.14 1.41
N ASP A 223 -6.57 6.40 2.06
CA ASP A 223 -6.56 6.88 3.43
C ASP A 223 -6.98 8.36 3.48
N ALA A 224 -8.03 8.65 4.24
CA ALA A 224 -8.68 9.95 4.21
C ALA A 224 -7.83 11.08 4.83
N TYR A 225 -6.87 10.76 5.71
CA TYR A 225 -5.96 11.72 6.32
C TYR A 225 -4.80 12.09 5.38
N SER A 226 -4.03 11.09 5.00
CA SER A 226 -2.78 11.22 4.23
C SER A 226 -3.01 11.40 2.73
N ARG A 227 -4.15 10.92 2.23
CA ARG A 227 -4.47 10.72 0.81
C ARG A 227 -3.58 9.68 0.11
N ASN A 228 -2.95 8.81 0.88
CA ASN A 228 -2.20 7.68 0.35
C ASN A 228 -3.19 6.64 -0.20
N ILE A 229 -2.95 6.17 -1.42
CA ILE A 229 -3.68 5.03 -1.98
C ILE A 229 -3.14 3.77 -1.31
N ILE A 230 -4.05 3.04 -0.65
CA ILE A 230 -3.75 1.86 0.16
C ILE A 230 -3.67 0.62 -0.71
N TRP A 231 -4.67 0.45 -1.58
CA TRP A 231 -4.66 -0.53 -2.66
C TRP A 231 -5.35 0.04 -3.89
N PHE A 232 -5.04 -0.54 -5.03
CA PHE A 232 -5.57 -0.19 -6.34
C PHE A 232 -5.74 -1.46 -7.16
N TYR A 233 -6.88 -1.59 -7.83
CA TYR A 233 -7.25 -2.76 -8.62
C TYR A 233 -7.73 -2.34 -10.00
N VAL A 234 -7.30 -3.09 -11.01
CA VAL A 234 -7.75 -2.97 -12.41
C VAL A 234 -7.99 -4.37 -12.94
N GLY A 235 -9.19 -4.65 -13.43
CA GLY A 235 -9.58 -5.95 -14.00
C GLY A 235 -11.02 -5.90 -14.47
N HIS A 236 -11.77 -7.00 -14.40
CA HIS A 236 -13.18 -7.04 -14.83
C HIS A 236 -14.16 -7.42 -13.70
N SER A 237 -13.70 -7.38 -12.45
CA SER A 237 -14.48 -7.86 -11.30
C SER A 237 -14.56 -6.87 -10.14
N ALA A 238 -14.24 -5.59 -10.36
CA ALA A 238 -14.28 -4.56 -9.32
C ALA A 238 -15.69 -4.33 -8.78
N THR A 239 -16.72 -4.75 -9.51
CA THR A 239 -18.12 -4.62 -9.10
C THR A 239 -18.71 -5.85 -8.42
N THR A 240 -17.90 -6.89 -8.15
CA THR A 240 -18.37 -8.10 -7.46
C THR A 240 -17.98 -8.12 -5.98
N ALA A 241 -18.89 -8.59 -5.13
CA ALA A 241 -18.67 -8.59 -3.68
C ALA A 241 -17.49 -9.46 -3.25
N LEU A 242 -17.31 -10.62 -3.92
CA LEU A 242 -16.20 -11.55 -3.64
C LEU A 242 -14.85 -10.93 -4.01
N SER A 243 -14.78 -10.20 -5.14
CA SER A 243 -13.55 -9.54 -5.57
C SER A 243 -13.15 -8.42 -4.62
N VAL A 244 -14.08 -7.53 -4.27
CA VAL A 244 -13.77 -6.42 -3.34
C VAL A 244 -13.43 -6.96 -1.94
N LEU A 245 -14.08 -8.04 -1.49
CA LEU A 245 -13.69 -8.73 -0.26
C LEU A 245 -12.25 -9.25 -0.34
N LYS A 246 -11.89 -9.98 -1.40
CA LYS A 246 -10.54 -10.52 -1.58
C LYS A 246 -9.49 -9.41 -1.63
N GLN A 247 -9.77 -8.30 -2.31
CA GLN A 247 -8.89 -7.12 -2.34
C GLN A 247 -8.68 -6.53 -0.95
N TYR A 248 -9.76 -6.34 -0.18
CA TYR A 248 -9.69 -5.78 1.18
C TYR A 248 -8.90 -6.71 2.13
N LEU A 249 -9.16 -8.01 2.10
CA LEU A 249 -8.45 -8.99 2.93
C LEU A 249 -6.96 -9.06 2.57
N ALA A 250 -6.61 -9.03 1.28
CA ALA A 250 -5.22 -8.97 0.82
C ALA A 250 -4.49 -7.72 1.30
N ALA A 251 -5.18 -6.56 1.31
CA ALA A 251 -4.62 -5.34 1.90
C ALA A 251 -4.40 -5.50 3.41
N CYS A 252 -5.40 -6.00 4.15
CA CYS A 252 -5.26 -6.25 5.58
C CYS A 252 -4.13 -7.22 5.91
N ASP A 253 -3.96 -8.30 5.15
CA ASP A 253 -2.85 -9.24 5.29
C ASP A 253 -1.49 -8.57 5.06
N THR A 254 -1.36 -7.84 3.95
CA THR A 254 -0.13 -7.12 3.58
C THR A 254 0.31 -6.12 4.66
N TYR A 255 -0.64 -5.36 5.21
CA TYR A 255 -0.34 -4.35 6.24
C TYR A 255 -0.29 -4.94 7.66
N GLY A 256 -0.91 -6.10 7.89
CA GLY A 256 -1.07 -6.72 9.22
C GLY A 256 -2.06 -5.98 10.13
N PHE A 257 -2.84 -5.04 9.59
CA PHE A 257 -3.82 -4.26 10.33
C PHE A 257 -5.01 -3.86 9.44
N ARG A 258 -6.11 -3.47 10.10
CA ARG A 258 -7.28 -2.84 9.47
C ARG A 258 -7.38 -1.36 9.88
N PRO A 259 -8.10 -0.51 9.13
CA PRO A 259 -8.36 0.84 9.58
C PRO A 259 -9.34 0.84 10.76
N TRP A 260 -9.43 1.96 11.47
CA TRP A 260 -10.48 2.17 12.46
C TRP A 260 -11.84 2.20 11.77
N PHE A 261 -12.05 3.10 10.79
CA PHE A 261 -13.25 3.09 9.96
C PHE A 261 -12.97 2.62 8.54
N LEU A 262 -13.82 1.75 8.02
CA LEU A 262 -13.95 1.53 6.59
C LEU A 262 -15.19 2.25 6.07
N GLN A 263 -15.05 3.07 5.04
CA GLN A 263 -16.14 3.80 4.41
C GLN A 263 -16.28 3.38 2.95
N ALA A 264 -17.49 3.01 2.56
CA ALA A 264 -17.83 2.76 1.16
C ALA A 264 -19.23 3.32 0.85
N ASP A 265 -19.52 3.41 -0.44
CA ASP A 265 -20.86 3.66 -0.93
C ASP A 265 -21.77 2.44 -0.72
N ARG A 266 -23.09 2.61 -0.82
CA ARG A 266 -24.04 1.50 -0.70
C ARG A 266 -24.15 0.72 -2.01
N GLY A 267 -23.04 0.16 -2.45
CA GLY A 267 -22.95 -0.71 -3.62
C GLY A 267 -23.20 -2.18 -3.27
N SER A 268 -23.60 -2.98 -4.26
CA SER A 268 -23.81 -4.43 -4.11
C SER A 268 -22.52 -5.20 -3.80
N GLU A 269 -21.37 -4.61 -4.09
CA GLU A 269 -20.03 -5.17 -3.87
C GLU A 269 -19.51 -5.00 -2.43
N THR A 270 -20.14 -4.13 -1.64
CA THR A 270 -19.64 -3.74 -0.31
C THR A 270 -20.11 -4.56 0.91
N PRO A 271 -21.24 -5.31 0.90
CA PRO A 271 -21.72 -6.00 2.10
C PRO A 271 -20.74 -7.01 2.71
N LEU A 272 -20.07 -7.81 1.88
CA LEU A 272 -19.09 -8.80 2.34
C LEU A 272 -17.88 -8.15 3.01
N VAL A 273 -17.40 -7.05 2.44
CA VAL A 273 -16.28 -6.26 2.99
C VAL A 273 -16.67 -5.63 4.33
N ALA A 274 -17.90 -5.12 4.44
CA ALA A 274 -18.43 -4.57 5.68
C ALA A 274 -18.49 -5.65 6.78
N ALA A 275 -18.97 -6.86 6.45
CA ALA A 275 -19.00 -7.99 7.36
C ALA A 275 -17.60 -8.42 7.80
N ALA A 276 -16.65 -8.56 6.87
CA ALA A 276 -15.27 -8.92 7.17
C ALA A 276 -14.57 -7.89 8.08
N HIS A 277 -14.77 -6.59 7.80
CA HIS A 277 -14.26 -5.52 8.65
C HIS A 277 -14.82 -5.61 10.08
N TRP A 278 -16.10 -5.94 10.21
CA TRP A 278 -16.76 -6.10 11.51
C TRP A 278 -16.30 -7.36 12.24
N ASN A 279 -16.09 -8.49 11.55
CA ASN A 279 -15.56 -9.72 12.14
C ASN A 279 -14.19 -9.50 12.79
N PHE A 280 -13.29 -8.74 12.14
CA PHE A 280 -12.04 -8.33 12.78
C PHE A 280 -12.26 -7.46 14.02
N ALA A 281 -13.27 -6.58 14.02
CA ALA A 281 -13.58 -5.74 15.18
C ALA A 281 -14.12 -6.56 16.36
N LEU A 282 -14.94 -7.58 16.09
CA LEU A 282 -15.47 -8.51 17.09
C LEU A 282 -14.35 -9.35 17.72
N ALA A 283 -13.43 -9.89 16.90
CA ALA A 283 -12.34 -10.73 17.36
C ALA A 283 -11.30 -9.98 18.23
N ALA A 284 -11.03 -8.71 17.90
CA ALA A 284 -9.97 -7.95 18.55
C ALA A 284 -10.42 -7.21 19.84
N GLY A 285 -11.69 -7.31 20.24
CA GLY A 285 -12.26 -6.46 21.31
C GLY A 285 -12.21 -4.94 21.01
N GLY A 286 -11.77 -4.57 19.80
CA GLY A 286 -11.77 -3.24 19.21
C GLY A 286 -11.17 -2.10 20.04
N CYS A 287 -10.04 -2.31 20.70
CA CYS A 287 -9.42 -1.27 21.54
C CYS A 287 -8.16 -0.64 20.89
N VAL A 288 -8.03 0.69 20.93
CA VAL A 288 -6.78 1.42 20.59
C VAL A 288 -6.45 2.41 21.70
N GLU A 289 -5.19 2.42 22.15
CA GLU A 289 -4.72 3.39 23.13
C GLU A 289 -4.02 4.59 22.43
N TRP A 290 -4.39 5.81 22.78
CA TRP A 290 -3.69 7.03 22.38
C TRP A 290 -3.67 8.06 23.52
N ASN A 291 -2.49 8.59 23.85
CA ASN A 291 -2.28 9.52 24.97
C ASN A 291 -2.84 9.02 26.31
N GLY A 292 -2.77 7.71 26.58
CA GLY A 292 -3.32 7.11 27.80
C GLY A 292 -4.85 6.98 27.82
N GLN A 293 -5.52 7.24 26.69
CA GLN A 293 -6.95 7.00 26.51
C GLN A 293 -7.17 5.75 25.67
N VAL A 294 -8.03 4.84 26.14
CA VAL A 294 -8.45 3.66 25.38
C VAL A 294 -9.76 3.96 24.66
N PHE A 295 -9.74 3.83 23.33
CA PHE A 295 -10.90 3.97 22.46
C PHE A 295 -11.44 2.58 22.13
N GLN A 296 -12.76 2.39 22.21
CA GLN A 296 -13.42 1.12 21.86
C GLN A 296 -14.21 1.20 20.55
N GLN A 297 -14.29 0.06 19.86
CA GLN A 297 -15.00 -0.14 18.61
C GLN A 297 -15.59 -1.55 18.52
N GLY A 298 -16.66 -1.74 17.75
CA GLY A 298 -17.08 -3.08 17.28
C GLY A 298 -18.39 -3.61 17.86
N LYS A 299 -19.04 -2.90 18.79
CA LYS A 299 -20.36 -3.31 19.33
C LYS A 299 -21.45 -3.36 18.26
N ARG A 300 -21.40 -2.45 17.28
CA ARG A 300 -22.31 -2.41 16.12
C ARG A 300 -21.51 -2.22 14.85
N LEU A 301 -22.04 -2.72 13.72
CA LEU A 301 -21.42 -2.52 12.41
C LEU A 301 -21.11 -1.03 12.13
N LYS A 302 -22.05 -0.13 12.43
CA LYS A 302 -21.87 1.32 12.23
C LYS A 302 -20.74 1.97 13.05
N ASP A 303 -20.24 1.26 14.06
CA ASP A 303 -19.14 1.73 14.90
C ASP A 303 -17.77 1.49 14.24
N SER A 304 -17.73 0.70 13.14
CA SER A 304 -16.51 0.39 12.37
C SER A 304 -16.68 0.59 10.85
N TYR A 305 -17.91 0.49 10.34
CA TYR A 305 -18.23 0.67 8.94
C TYR A 305 -19.14 1.88 8.71
N LYS A 306 -18.78 2.72 7.74
CA LYS A 306 -19.55 3.91 7.34
C LYS A 306 -20.12 3.69 5.93
N ALA A 307 -21.41 3.35 5.86
CA ALA A 307 -22.15 3.42 4.61
C ALA A 307 -22.50 4.88 4.30
N ALA A 308 -21.76 5.50 3.37
CA ALA A 308 -21.94 6.89 3.00
C ALA A 308 -22.60 7.02 1.61
N PRO A 309 -23.37 8.08 1.32
CA PRO A 309 -23.70 8.44 -0.06
C PRO A 309 -22.44 8.93 -0.80
N SER A 310 -22.36 8.72 -2.11
CA SER A 310 -21.25 9.16 -2.99
C SER A 310 -20.76 10.58 -2.72
N THR A 311 -21.69 11.53 -2.55
CA THR A 311 -21.42 12.94 -2.19
C THR A 311 -20.59 13.17 -0.91
N LYS A 312 -20.44 12.15 -0.05
CA LYS A 312 -19.61 12.18 1.18
C LYS A 312 -18.28 11.43 1.01
N ASN A 313 -18.05 10.72 -0.10
CA ASN A 313 -16.79 10.05 -0.46
C ASN A 313 -15.82 10.99 -1.21
N VAL A 314 -15.81 12.26 -0.83
CA VAL A 314 -15.15 13.37 -1.55
C VAL A 314 -13.66 13.17 -1.79
N ASN A 315 -12.97 12.42 -0.92
CA ASN A 315 -11.53 12.17 -1.05
C ASN A 315 -11.21 11.27 -2.24
N ILE A 316 -11.94 10.15 -2.38
CA ILE A 316 -11.73 9.19 -3.46
C ILE A 316 -12.34 9.70 -4.77
N GLU A 317 -13.53 10.30 -4.75
CA GLU A 317 -14.11 10.97 -5.92
C GLU A 317 -13.20 12.09 -6.46
N GLY A 318 -12.70 12.93 -5.55
CA GLY A 318 -11.76 13.99 -5.89
C GLY A 318 -10.39 13.47 -6.31
N TRP A 319 -10.08 12.20 -6.03
CA TRP A 319 -8.89 11.51 -6.54
C TRP A 319 -9.16 10.91 -7.93
N TRP A 320 -10.30 10.25 -8.15
CA TRP A 320 -10.75 9.77 -9.45
C TRP A 320 -10.76 10.86 -10.51
N GLU A 321 -11.28 12.06 -10.18
CA GLU A 321 -11.25 13.21 -11.09
C GLU A 321 -9.80 13.52 -11.52
N ARG A 322 -8.84 13.45 -10.59
CA ARG A 322 -7.42 13.69 -10.91
C ARG A 322 -6.79 12.56 -11.71
N MET A 323 -7.07 11.31 -11.38
CA MET A 323 -6.59 10.16 -12.15
C MET A 323 -7.12 10.21 -13.59
N LEU A 324 -8.43 10.45 -13.74
CA LEU A 324 -9.08 10.59 -15.05
C LEU A 324 -8.39 11.68 -15.88
N HIS A 325 -8.15 12.86 -15.31
CA HIS A 325 -7.51 13.95 -16.03
C HIS A 325 -6.02 13.73 -16.34
N VAL A 326 -5.32 12.93 -15.55
CA VAL A 326 -3.87 12.75 -15.68
C VAL A 326 -3.51 11.53 -16.51
N CYS A 327 -4.27 10.44 -16.41
CA CYS A 327 -3.86 9.14 -16.93
C CYS A 327 -4.96 8.45 -17.73
N SER A 328 -6.22 8.47 -17.27
CA SER A 328 -7.25 7.56 -17.84
C SER A 328 -8.09 8.18 -18.96
N ARG A 329 -8.12 9.52 -19.12
CA ARG A 329 -8.95 10.17 -20.16
C ARG A 329 -8.57 9.73 -21.57
N GLN A 330 -7.27 9.62 -21.86
CA GLN A 330 -6.81 9.13 -23.16
C GLN A 330 -7.38 7.74 -23.49
N TRP A 331 -7.52 6.86 -22.49
CA TRP A 331 -7.99 5.50 -22.68
C TRP A 331 -9.50 5.47 -22.88
N VAL A 332 -10.22 6.36 -22.19
CA VAL A 332 -11.65 6.60 -22.44
C VAL A 332 -11.88 7.08 -23.87
N ASP A 333 -11.06 8.03 -24.34
CA ASP A 333 -11.16 8.58 -25.69
C ASP A 333 -10.74 7.53 -26.75
N TYR A 334 -9.64 6.82 -26.53
CA TYR A 334 -9.13 5.74 -27.39
C TYR A 334 -10.17 4.64 -27.59
N PHE A 335 -10.69 4.05 -26.52
CA PHE A 335 -11.68 2.99 -26.63
C PHE A 335 -13.03 3.52 -27.14
N GLY A 336 -13.37 4.78 -26.81
CA GLY A 336 -14.55 5.44 -27.35
C GLY A 336 -14.47 5.69 -28.87
N GLU A 337 -13.26 5.87 -29.40
CA GLU A 337 -13.01 5.91 -30.85
C GLU A 337 -13.15 4.52 -31.48
N LEU A 338 -12.56 3.47 -30.88
CA LEU A 338 -12.74 2.10 -31.38
C LEU A 338 -14.22 1.72 -31.49
N ALA A 339 -14.99 1.97 -30.43
CA ALA A 339 -16.42 1.68 -30.42
C ALA A 339 -17.19 2.52 -31.47
N ARG A 340 -16.82 3.79 -31.67
CA ARG A 340 -17.47 4.67 -32.65
C ARG A 340 -17.16 4.28 -34.09
N ASP A 341 -15.94 3.82 -34.34
CA ASP A 341 -15.47 3.36 -35.65
C ASP A 341 -16.05 1.98 -36.02
N GLY A 342 -16.74 1.30 -35.08
CA GLY A 342 -17.25 -0.06 -35.25
C GLY A 342 -16.17 -1.13 -35.08
N ASP A 343 -15.03 -0.76 -34.51
CA ASP A 343 -13.87 -1.63 -34.32
C ASP A 343 -13.92 -2.42 -33.01
N PHE A 344 -14.86 -2.13 -32.10
CA PHE A 344 -15.06 -2.84 -30.84
C PHE A 344 -16.54 -3.11 -30.57
N ASP A 345 -16.87 -4.37 -30.31
CA ASP A 345 -18.16 -4.82 -29.78
C ASP A 345 -17.94 -5.58 -28.45
N GLY A 346 -18.34 -4.95 -27.34
CA GLY A 346 -18.22 -5.53 -26.01
C GLY A 346 -19.08 -6.78 -25.77
N SER A 347 -19.94 -7.18 -26.71
CA SER A 347 -20.70 -8.43 -26.67
C SER A 347 -19.99 -9.61 -27.33
N MET A 348 -18.96 -9.36 -28.14
CA MET A 348 -18.17 -10.39 -28.82
C MET A 348 -17.09 -10.97 -27.90
N LEU A 349 -17.00 -12.30 -27.84
CA LEU A 349 -15.99 -13.00 -27.05
C LEU A 349 -14.57 -12.66 -27.54
N GLU A 350 -14.42 -12.55 -28.85
CA GLU A 350 -13.16 -12.30 -29.53
C GLU A 350 -12.62 -10.91 -29.22
N ASP A 351 -13.52 -9.91 -29.16
CA ASP A 351 -13.17 -8.55 -28.73
C ASP A 351 -12.81 -8.50 -27.26
N GLN A 352 -13.56 -9.20 -26.40
CA GLN A 352 -13.24 -9.27 -24.97
C GLN A 352 -11.87 -9.92 -24.73
N ILE A 353 -11.55 -11.01 -25.43
CA ILE A 353 -10.24 -11.66 -25.29
C ILE A 353 -9.13 -10.76 -25.83
N ALA A 354 -9.30 -10.21 -27.04
CA ALA A 354 -8.30 -9.35 -27.67
C ALA A 354 -8.04 -8.07 -26.85
N ILE A 355 -9.09 -7.44 -26.30
CA ILE A 355 -8.94 -6.21 -25.54
C ILE A 355 -8.19 -6.44 -24.22
N TYR A 356 -8.45 -7.56 -23.51
CA TYR A 356 -7.69 -7.91 -22.33
C TYR A 356 -6.24 -8.27 -22.68
N ALA A 357 -6.02 -9.11 -23.68
CA ALA A 357 -4.68 -9.54 -24.07
C ALA A 357 -3.75 -8.36 -24.45
N VAL A 358 -4.28 -7.38 -25.18
CA VAL A 358 -3.51 -6.21 -25.60
C VAL A 358 -3.42 -5.18 -24.45
N PHE A 359 -4.56 -4.72 -23.93
CA PHE A 359 -4.57 -3.50 -23.13
C PHE A 359 -4.44 -3.70 -21.62
N GLU A 360 -4.74 -4.89 -21.07
CA GLU A 360 -4.74 -5.11 -19.61
C GLU A 360 -3.39 -4.78 -18.97
N GLY A 361 -2.30 -5.29 -19.54
CA GLY A 361 -0.94 -5.07 -19.03
C GLY A 361 -0.52 -3.60 -19.12
N VAL A 362 -0.79 -2.95 -20.25
CA VAL A 362 -0.46 -1.54 -20.49
C VAL A 362 -1.24 -0.64 -19.52
N LEU A 363 -2.56 -0.83 -19.42
CA LEU A 363 -3.42 -0.07 -18.52
C LEU A 363 -3.01 -0.25 -17.06
N ARG A 364 -2.75 -1.49 -16.62
CA ARG A 364 -2.31 -1.77 -15.25
C ARG A 364 -1.03 -1.02 -14.95
N GLN A 365 0.01 -1.19 -15.78
CA GLN A 365 1.29 -0.55 -15.54
C GLN A 365 1.16 0.98 -15.45
N GLU A 366 0.46 1.61 -16.40
CA GLU A 366 0.30 3.07 -16.40
C GLU A 366 -0.47 3.60 -15.19
N LEU A 367 -1.56 2.93 -14.82
CA LEU A 367 -2.38 3.36 -13.70
C LEU A 367 -1.67 3.10 -12.36
N PHE A 368 -0.92 2.00 -12.23
CA PHE A 368 -0.08 1.74 -11.06
C PHE A 368 1.05 2.77 -10.95
N ASP A 369 1.74 3.09 -12.05
CA ASP A 369 2.76 4.14 -12.05
C ASP A 369 2.19 5.49 -11.60
N PHE A 370 0.96 5.81 -12.01
CA PHE A 370 0.27 7.01 -11.56
C PHE A 370 -0.01 6.98 -10.06
N VAL A 371 -0.48 5.84 -9.52
CA VAL A 371 -0.72 5.64 -8.09
C VAL A 371 0.57 5.84 -7.29
N GLU A 372 1.69 5.31 -7.78
CA GLU A 372 2.98 5.47 -7.13
C GLU A 372 3.45 6.94 -7.16
N ALA A 373 3.38 7.59 -8.33
CA ALA A 373 3.70 9.02 -8.47
C ALA A 373 2.77 9.88 -7.61
N TRP A 374 1.50 9.49 -7.46
CA TRP A 374 0.55 10.10 -6.54
C TRP A 374 0.99 9.91 -5.09
N ASN A 375 1.37 8.72 -4.64
CA ASN A 375 1.77 8.54 -3.24
C ASN A 375 3.04 9.36 -2.89
N LEU A 376 3.90 9.64 -3.87
CA LEU A 376 5.13 10.43 -3.69
C LEU A 376 5.00 11.93 -3.99
N HIS A 377 3.92 12.39 -4.62
CA HIS A 377 3.79 13.81 -4.98
C HIS A 377 3.70 14.71 -3.75
N LYS A 378 4.17 15.96 -3.85
CA LYS A 378 4.10 16.91 -2.74
C LYS A 378 2.81 17.73 -2.78
N ILE A 379 1.92 17.50 -1.82
CA ILE A 379 0.77 18.36 -1.52
C ILE A 379 1.28 19.67 -0.89
N ARG A 380 0.91 20.80 -1.50
CA ARG A 380 1.30 22.13 -1.01
C ARG A 380 0.47 22.54 0.20
N LEU A 381 1.13 23.24 1.12
CA LEU A 381 0.47 23.92 2.23
C LEU A 381 -0.51 24.96 1.70
N GLN A 382 -1.75 24.90 2.18
CA GLN A 382 -2.80 25.86 1.86
C GLN A 382 -3.15 26.64 3.13
N LYS A 383 -2.67 27.88 3.25
CA LYS A 383 -2.83 28.71 4.46
C LYS A 383 -4.31 28.84 4.89
N ASN A 384 -5.21 28.91 3.92
CA ASN A 384 -6.65 29.10 4.17
C ASN A 384 -7.41 27.77 4.35
N ARG A 385 -6.71 26.63 4.42
CA ARG A 385 -7.30 25.29 4.62
C ARG A 385 -6.44 24.49 5.62
N PRO A 386 -6.49 24.82 6.92
CA PRO A 386 -5.64 24.19 7.94
C PRO A 386 -5.90 22.69 8.10
N HIS A 387 -7.10 22.21 7.78
CA HIS A 387 -7.48 20.78 7.81
C HIS A 387 -6.86 19.96 6.66
N VAL A 388 -6.27 20.61 5.64
CA VAL A 388 -5.60 19.90 4.55
C VAL A 388 -4.17 19.53 4.96
N VAL A 389 -3.96 18.24 5.19
CA VAL A 389 -2.61 17.69 5.40
C VAL A 389 -1.74 17.96 4.16
N HIS A 390 -0.59 18.59 4.38
CA HIS A 390 0.41 18.92 3.36
C HIS A 390 1.60 17.97 3.49
N GLY A 391 2.45 17.89 2.47
CA GLY A 391 3.53 16.88 2.43
C GLY A 391 3.30 15.82 1.36
N GLN A 392 4.09 14.75 1.40
CA GLN A 392 3.92 13.60 0.50
C GLN A 392 2.92 12.64 1.14
N PRO A 393 1.89 12.14 0.42
CA PRO A 393 0.95 11.17 0.97
C PRO A 393 1.63 9.99 1.66
N TRP A 394 2.65 9.40 1.02
CA TRP A 394 3.45 8.32 1.59
C TRP A 394 4.09 8.69 2.94
N MET A 395 4.69 9.88 3.05
CA MET A 395 5.25 10.37 4.33
C MET A 395 4.17 10.61 5.37
N ASN A 396 3.05 11.20 4.96
CA ASN A 396 1.93 11.51 5.86
C ASN A 396 1.26 10.23 6.38
N TYR A 397 1.36 9.13 5.62
CA TYR A 397 0.82 7.83 5.96
C TYR A 397 1.78 7.01 6.83
N HIS A 398 2.99 6.74 6.35
CA HIS A 398 3.94 5.85 7.03
C HIS A 398 4.70 6.54 8.17
N TYR A 399 4.90 7.86 8.07
CA TYR A 399 5.70 8.63 9.03
C TYR A 399 5.01 9.95 9.40
N PRO A 400 3.76 9.92 9.90
CA PRO A 400 3.06 11.12 10.33
C PRO A 400 3.87 11.88 11.38
N ASP A 401 3.57 13.17 11.50
CA ASP A 401 4.15 14.02 12.53
C ASP A 401 3.55 13.60 13.90
N PRO A 402 4.34 13.03 14.83
CA PRO A 402 3.82 12.45 16.08
C PRO A 402 3.18 13.50 16.99
N ASP A 403 3.56 14.77 16.85
CA ASP A 403 2.95 15.87 17.60
C ASP A 403 1.56 16.25 17.05
N LYS A 404 1.19 15.75 15.86
CA LYS A 404 -0.03 16.17 15.13
C LYS A 404 -0.98 15.03 14.80
N ALA A 405 -0.49 13.79 14.69
CA ALA A 405 -1.30 12.64 14.31
C ALA A 405 -0.69 11.35 14.84
N CYS A 406 -1.58 10.42 15.20
CA CYS A 406 -1.25 9.04 15.48
C CYS A 406 -1.73 8.12 14.36
N ASN A 407 -1.11 6.95 14.26
CA ASN A 407 -1.57 5.88 13.41
C ASN A 407 -2.71 5.13 14.14
N TRP A 408 -3.87 5.01 13.48
CA TRP A 408 -5.07 4.35 14.01
C TRP A 408 -5.29 2.94 13.46
N GLY A 409 -4.26 2.32 12.88
CA GLY A 409 -4.31 0.95 12.40
C GLY A 409 -4.49 -0.01 13.57
N ILE A 410 -5.46 -0.91 13.46
CA ILE A 410 -5.77 -1.93 14.47
C ILE A 410 -5.20 -3.25 13.98
N PRO A 411 -4.27 -3.89 14.70
CA PRO A 411 -3.76 -5.20 14.33
C PRO A 411 -4.91 -6.18 14.09
N ILE A 412 -4.83 -6.94 13.01
CA ILE A 412 -5.82 -7.98 12.72
C ILE A 412 -5.44 -9.28 13.41
N ASP A 413 -6.46 -10.06 13.74
CA ASP A 413 -6.29 -11.46 14.09
C ASP A 413 -6.01 -12.26 12.80
N ARG A 414 -4.84 -12.94 12.77
CA ARG A 414 -4.41 -13.71 11.59
C ARG A 414 -5.21 -15.00 11.39
N GLN A 415 -5.74 -15.59 12.46
CA GLN A 415 -6.60 -16.76 12.36
C GLN A 415 -7.92 -16.37 11.70
N VAL A 416 -8.54 -15.28 12.16
CA VAL A 416 -9.79 -14.75 11.58
C VAL A 416 -9.58 -14.36 10.12
N LEU A 417 -8.44 -13.75 9.78
CA LEU A 417 -8.06 -13.49 8.39
C LEU A 417 -8.02 -14.79 7.56
N GLY A 418 -7.34 -15.83 8.06
CA GLY A 418 -7.23 -17.12 7.38
C GLY A 418 -8.58 -17.79 7.16
N GLU A 419 -9.46 -17.75 8.15
CA GLU A 419 -10.84 -18.25 8.05
C GLU A 419 -11.66 -17.51 6.97
N MET A 420 -11.48 -16.19 6.85
CA MET A 420 -12.17 -15.40 5.82
C MET A 420 -11.56 -15.53 4.41
N LEU A 421 -10.27 -15.81 4.31
CA LEU A 421 -9.58 -16.01 3.03
C LEU A 421 -9.82 -17.40 2.45
N ARG A 422 -10.01 -18.43 3.29
CA ARG A 422 -10.14 -19.83 2.86
C ARG A 422 -11.21 -20.05 1.78
N PRO A 423 -12.45 -19.52 1.89
CA PRO A 423 -13.47 -19.71 0.85
C PRO A 423 -13.11 -19.05 -0.49
N LEU A 424 -12.17 -18.10 -0.48
CA LEU A 424 -11.77 -17.31 -1.65
C LEU A 424 -10.50 -17.85 -2.31
N ALA A 425 -9.93 -18.96 -1.84
CA ALA A 425 -8.65 -19.47 -2.30
C ALA A 425 -8.62 -19.73 -3.82
N GLY A 426 -9.67 -20.36 -4.36
CA GLY A 426 -9.80 -20.68 -5.78
C GLY A 426 -10.23 -19.53 -6.69
N ILE A 427 -10.53 -18.34 -6.14
CA ILE A 427 -10.98 -17.19 -6.93
C ILE A 427 -9.78 -16.36 -7.38
N ASP A 428 -9.33 -16.47 -8.62
CA ASP A 428 -8.32 -15.54 -9.13
C ASP A 428 -8.96 -14.23 -9.60
N ILE A 429 -8.52 -13.11 -9.02
CA ILE A 429 -8.92 -11.76 -9.45
C ILE A 429 -7.79 -11.04 -10.18
N SER A 430 -6.60 -11.65 -10.26
CA SER A 430 -5.40 -11.04 -10.81
C SER A 430 -5.29 -11.16 -12.32
N THR A 431 -6.09 -11.98 -12.99
CA THR A 431 -6.09 -12.16 -14.45
C THR A 431 -7.49 -11.98 -15.03
N CYS A 432 -7.57 -11.43 -16.23
CA CYS A 432 -8.82 -11.35 -17.00
C CYS A 432 -8.99 -12.51 -17.99
N LEU A 433 -7.92 -13.23 -18.29
CA LEU A 433 -7.90 -14.35 -19.23
C LEU A 433 -7.49 -15.63 -18.53
N GLU A 434 -8.09 -16.74 -18.98
CA GLU A 434 -7.66 -18.08 -18.57
C GLU A 434 -6.18 -18.28 -18.93
N PRO A 435 -5.40 -19.04 -18.13
CA PRO A 435 -3.96 -19.17 -18.34
C PRO A 435 -3.57 -19.59 -19.75
N GLU A 436 -4.26 -20.58 -20.31
CA GLU A 436 -4.03 -21.10 -21.68
C GLU A 436 -4.35 -20.05 -22.75
N THR A 437 -5.48 -19.33 -22.61
CA THR A 437 -5.84 -18.23 -23.51
C THR A 437 -4.80 -17.11 -23.48
N LYS A 438 -4.32 -16.78 -22.27
CA LYS A 438 -3.34 -15.71 -22.06
C LYS A 438 -1.99 -16.05 -22.67
N GLU A 439 -1.57 -17.31 -22.57
CA GLU A 439 -0.34 -17.80 -23.20
C GLU A 439 -0.47 -17.79 -24.72
N TRP A 440 -1.55 -18.35 -25.26
CA TRP A 440 -1.82 -18.34 -26.71
C TRP A 440 -1.83 -16.91 -27.28
N CYS A 441 -2.52 -15.98 -26.63
CA CYS A 441 -2.56 -14.58 -27.10
C CYS A 441 -1.17 -13.93 -27.06
N ARG A 442 -0.35 -14.25 -26.05
CA ARG A 442 1.00 -13.72 -25.92
C ARG A 442 1.89 -14.18 -27.09
N ASP A 443 1.82 -15.46 -27.44
CA ASP A 443 2.60 -16.00 -28.54
C ASP A 443 2.22 -15.35 -29.88
N VAL A 444 0.92 -15.22 -30.14
CA VAL A 444 0.40 -14.55 -31.34
C VAL A 444 0.81 -13.07 -31.38
N LEU A 445 0.76 -12.36 -30.26
CA LEU A 445 1.19 -10.96 -30.18
C LEU A 445 2.71 -10.81 -30.37
N ALA A 446 3.51 -11.74 -29.84
CA ALA A 446 4.95 -11.76 -30.03
C ALA A 446 5.31 -11.93 -31.51
N GLU A 447 4.62 -12.82 -32.24
CA GLU A 447 4.78 -12.98 -33.70
C GLU A 447 4.49 -11.67 -34.47
N MET A 448 3.57 -10.85 -33.97
CA MET A 448 3.22 -9.57 -34.58
C MET A 448 4.22 -8.44 -34.28
N GLY A 449 5.18 -8.66 -33.38
CA GLY A 449 6.10 -7.63 -32.89
C GLY A 449 5.45 -6.66 -31.88
N TYR A 450 4.44 -7.13 -31.13
CA TYR A 450 3.74 -6.33 -30.12
C TYR A 450 4.67 -5.83 -29.03
N ASP A 451 5.55 -6.72 -28.53
CA ASP A 451 6.46 -6.41 -27.43
C ASP A 451 7.41 -5.26 -27.77
N ASP A 452 7.87 -5.15 -29.02
CA ASP A 452 8.71 -4.04 -29.46
C ASP A 452 8.00 -2.69 -29.40
N VAL A 453 6.69 -2.65 -29.62
CA VAL A 453 5.91 -1.41 -29.53
C VAL A 453 5.60 -1.07 -28.07
N VAL A 454 5.22 -2.06 -27.24
CA VAL A 454 4.99 -1.87 -25.80
C VAL A 454 6.26 -1.43 -25.07
N LEU A 455 7.40 -2.02 -25.44
CA LEU A 455 8.72 -1.66 -24.90
C LEU A 455 9.29 -0.38 -25.51
N GLY A 456 8.59 0.24 -26.48
CA GLY A 456 9.02 1.48 -27.13
C GLY A 456 10.27 1.34 -28.00
N ASN A 457 10.64 0.12 -28.39
CA ASN A 457 11.74 -0.17 -29.31
C ASN A 457 11.36 0.18 -30.76
N HIS A 458 10.07 0.14 -31.08
CA HIS A 458 9.53 0.44 -32.40
C HIS A 458 8.36 1.42 -32.34
N GLN A 459 8.30 2.34 -33.30
CA GLN A 459 7.23 3.33 -33.39
C GLN A 459 6.13 2.86 -34.34
N ASP A 460 4.89 2.83 -33.83
CA ASP A 460 3.73 2.53 -34.67
C ASP A 460 3.40 3.69 -35.64
N PRO A 461 2.96 3.40 -36.88
CA PRO A 461 2.47 4.43 -37.80
C PRO A 461 1.30 5.25 -37.24
N ASP A 462 0.35 4.63 -36.50
CA ASP A 462 -0.74 5.34 -35.83
C ASP A 462 -0.27 5.80 -34.44
N LYS A 463 0.34 6.99 -34.39
CA LYS A 463 0.86 7.57 -33.15
C LYS A 463 -0.20 7.83 -32.08
N LEU A 464 -1.46 7.98 -32.47
CA LEU A 464 -2.56 8.20 -31.52
C LEU A 464 -3.13 6.88 -31.01
N ARG A 465 -3.05 5.83 -31.83
CA ARG A 465 -3.58 4.50 -31.50
C ARG A 465 -2.55 3.38 -31.78
N PRO A 466 -1.40 3.39 -31.09
CA PRO A 466 -0.27 2.51 -31.42
C PRO A 466 -0.59 1.01 -31.24
N PHE A 467 -1.63 0.67 -30.48
CA PHE A 467 -2.02 -0.72 -30.22
C PHE A 467 -3.18 -1.20 -31.09
N LYS A 468 -3.81 -0.32 -31.88
CA LYS A 468 -5.04 -0.64 -32.63
C LYS A 468 -4.81 -1.76 -33.63
N ARG A 469 -3.69 -1.74 -34.37
CA ARG A 469 -3.40 -2.80 -35.36
C ARG A 469 -3.22 -4.16 -34.72
N PHE A 470 -2.60 -4.22 -33.54
CA PHE A 470 -2.35 -5.48 -32.83
C PHE A 470 -3.65 -6.05 -32.29
N TYR A 471 -4.50 -5.18 -31.72
CA TYR A 471 -5.83 -5.55 -31.26
C TYR A 471 -6.69 -6.12 -32.40
N LEU A 472 -6.78 -5.43 -33.54
CA LEU A 472 -7.57 -5.90 -34.68
C LEU A 472 -7.00 -7.21 -35.27
N ALA A 473 -5.69 -7.29 -35.46
CA ALA A 473 -5.04 -8.48 -36.00
C ALA A 473 -5.16 -9.69 -35.05
N LEU A 474 -5.04 -9.47 -33.73
CA LEU A 474 -5.24 -10.52 -32.74
C LEU A 474 -6.70 -11.00 -32.74
N ARG A 475 -7.67 -10.09 -32.81
CA ARG A 475 -9.09 -10.46 -32.93
C ARG A 475 -9.34 -11.35 -34.14
N ASP A 476 -8.79 -10.99 -35.31
CA ASP A 476 -8.96 -11.79 -36.52
C ASP A 476 -8.34 -13.19 -36.37
N ARG A 477 -7.19 -13.30 -35.70
CA ARG A 477 -6.57 -14.60 -35.36
C ARG A 477 -7.43 -15.41 -34.37
N ILE A 478 -8.03 -14.75 -33.39
CA ILE A 478 -8.94 -15.40 -32.43
C ILE A 478 -10.17 -15.97 -33.15
N ILE A 479 -10.78 -15.20 -34.06
CA ILE A 479 -11.91 -15.65 -34.88
C ILE A 479 -11.54 -16.92 -35.64
N GLN A 480 -10.42 -16.89 -36.38
CA GLN A 480 -9.94 -18.04 -37.15
C GLN A 480 -9.66 -19.26 -36.27
N HIS A 481 -9.07 -19.05 -35.08
CA HIS A 481 -8.78 -20.14 -34.14
C HIS A 481 -10.06 -20.77 -33.59
N ILE A 482 -11.05 -19.96 -33.19
CA ILE A 482 -12.35 -20.43 -32.70
C ILE A 482 -13.09 -21.20 -33.81
N GLU A 483 -13.08 -20.71 -35.05
CA GLU A 483 -13.66 -21.39 -36.21
C GLU A 483 -12.99 -22.73 -36.49
N SER A 484 -11.66 -22.82 -36.29
CA SER A 484 -10.89 -24.06 -36.48
C SER A 484 -11.20 -25.15 -35.44
N ARG A 485 -11.78 -24.77 -34.29
CA ARG A 485 -12.09 -25.65 -33.14
C ARG A 485 -10.87 -26.42 -32.58
N GLN A 486 -9.67 -25.90 -32.80
CA GLN A 486 -8.44 -26.47 -32.24
C GLN A 486 -8.25 -26.04 -30.77
N PRO A 487 -7.60 -26.86 -29.94
CA PRO A 487 -7.18 -26.44 -28.61
C PRO A 487 -6.07 -25.37 -28.69
N PRO A 488 -5.94 -24.48 -27.69
CA PRO A 488 -6.80 -24.37 -26.50
C PRO A 488 -8.15 -23.73 -26.81
N VAL A 489 -9.15 -24.00 -25.97
CA VAL A 489 -10.44 -23.30 -26.04
C VAL A 489 -10.24 -21.90 -25.45
N LEU A 490 -10.31 -20.88 -26.31
CA LEU A 490 -10.09 -19.51 -25.89
C LEU A 490 -11.27 -18.99 -25.07
N ALA A 491 -10.97 -18.50 -23.87
CA ALA A 491 -11.94 -17.97 -22.92
C ALA A 491 -11.31 -16.90 -22.02
N TYR A 492 -12.14 -15.95 -21.59
CA TYR A 492 -11.81 -15.02 -20.51
C TYR A 492 -12.23 -15.62 -19.15
N CYS A 493 -11.56 -15.21 -18.08
CA CYS A 493 -11.91 -15.63 -16.73
C CYS A 493 -13.26 -15.04 -16.34
N ARG A 494 -14.21 -15.86 -15.89
CA ARG A 494 -15.49 -15.32 -15.44
C ARG A 494 -15.30 -14.53 -14.15
N ALA A 495 -15.86 -13.32 -14.10
CA ALA A 495 -15.86 -12.55 -12.86
C ALA A 495 -16.55 -13.35 -11.74
N PRO A 496 -15.98 -13.39 -10.52
CA PRO A 496 -16.59 -14.10 -9.40
C PRO A 496 -17.85 -13.37 -8.98
N THR A 497 -19.01 -13.82 -9.47
CA THR A 497 -20.33 -13.25 -9.16
C THR A 497 -20.90 -13.82 -7.87
N GLY A 498 -22.01 -13.22 -7.41
CA GLY A 498 -22.66 -13.61 -6.16
C GLY A 498 -22.36 -12.64 -5.03
N GLY A 499 -22.84 -12.98 -3.85
CA GLY A 499 -22.75 -12.15 -2.65
C GLY A 499 -22.66 -13.03 -1.41
N VAL A 500 -23.47 -12.70 -0.39
CA VAL A 500 -23.48 -13.41 0.89
C VAL A 500 -23.75 -14.91 0.71
N ALA A 501 -24.79 -15.27 -0.04
CA ALA A 501 -25.15 -16.68 -0.26
C ALA A 501 -24.04 -17.49 -0.97
N GLU A 502 -23.36 -16.88 -1.95
CA GLU A 502 -22.26 -17.56 -2.65
C GLU A 502 -21.05 -17.75 -1.72
N TYR A 503 -20.72 -16.73 -0.93
CA TYR A 503 -19.66 -16.83 0.06
C TYR A 503 -19.95 -17.93 1.11
N GLU A 504 -21.20 -18.02 1.59
CA GLU A 504 -21.63 -19.08 2.51
C GLU A 504 -21.50 -20.47 1.90
N ALA A 505 -21.88 -20.64 0.62
CA ALA A 505 -21.71 -21.89 -0.11
C ALA A 505 -20.22 -22.28 -0.26
N LEU A 506 -19.35 -21.31 -0.60
CA LEU A 506 -17.90 -21.52 -0.67
C LEU A 506 -17.33 -21.89 0.70
N LEU A 507 -17.81 -21.26 1.77
CA LEU A 507 -17.38 -21.57 3.15
C LEU A 507 -17.79 -22.99 3.55
N ALA A 508 -19.01 -23.42 3.23
CA ALA A 508 -19.46 -24.79 3.48
C ALA A 508 -18.59 -25.82 2.77
N ARG A 509 -18.29 -25.62 1.48
CA ARG A 509 -17.38 -26.48 0.70
C ARG A 509 -15.98 -26.52 1.29
N ALA A 510 -15.43 -25.38 1.68
CA ALA A 510 -14.10 -25.30 2.28
C ALA A 510 -14.03 -25.98 3.66
N ASN A 511 -15.12 -25.95 4.43
CA ASN A 511 -15.19 -26.66 5.71
C ASN A 511 -15.32 -28.18 5.52
N GLN A 512 -16.07 -28.62 4.51
CA GLN A 512 -16.19 -30.03 4.16
C GLN A 512 -14.84 -30.60 3.69
N ALA A 513 -14.15 -29.94 2.76
CA ALA A 513 -12.84 -30.39 2.30
C ALA A 513 -11.82 -30.51 3.45
N ARG A 514 -11.88 -29.63 4.45
CA ARG A 514 -11.04 -29.72 5.65
C ARG A 514 -11.41 -30.91 6.55
N GLN A 515 -12.69 -31.27 6.63
CA GLN A 515 -13.12 -32.45 7.36
C GLN A 515 -12.62 -33.71 6.66
N ASP A 516 -12.75 -33.76 5.33
CA ASP A 516 -12.25 -34.88 4.51
C ASP A 516 -10.72 -35.03 4.65
N GLU A 517 -9.94 -33.94 4.61
CA GLU A 517 -8.48 -33.97 4.86
C GLU A 517 -8.09 -34.45 6.27
N LEU A 518 -8.95 -34.23 7.27
CA LEU A 518 -8.74 -34.69 8.64
C LEU A 518 -9.16 -36.15 8.84
N GLU A 519 -10.09 -36.66 8.02
CA GLU A 519 -10.55 -38.04 8.02
C GLU A 519 -9.64 -38.97 7.19
N ASP A 520 -9.01 -38.45 6.12
CA ASP A 520 -8.05 -39.16 5.27
C ASP A 520 -6.60 -39.17 5.83
N GLY A 521 -6.33 -38.43 6.91
CA GLY A 521 -5.07 -38.53 7.64
C GLY A 521 -5.03 -39.84 8.43
N GLU A 522 -4.26 -40.83 7.97
CA GLU A 522 -4.02 -42.08 8.70
C GLU A 522 -3.79 -41.80 10.20
N PRO A 523 -4.46 -42.51 11.12
CA PRO A 523 -4.16 -42.37 12.53
C PRO A 523 -2.72 -42.84 12.72
N ALA A 524 -1.84 -41.90 13.06
CA ALA A 524 -0.50 -42.25 13.53
C ALA A 524 -0.65 -43.32 14.61
N GLU A 525 -0.10 -44.51 14.34
CA GLU A 525 -0.02 -45.60 15.29
C GLU A 525 0.43 -45.02 16.63
N GLN A 526 -0.45 -45.11 17.63
CA GLN A 526 -0.08 -44.83 19.00
C GLN A 526 1.12 -45.73 19.32
N PRO A 527 2.26 -45.21 19.79
CA PRO A 527 3.32 -46.08 20.25
C PRO A 527 2.78 -46.85 21.46
N LEU A 528 2.75 -48.17 21.33
CA LEU A 528 2.56 -49.12 22.41
C LEU A 528 3.53 -48.77 23.54
N VAL A 529 3.01 -48.19 24.62
CA VAL A 529 3.69 -48.20 25.91
C VAL A 529 3.07 -49.34 26.69
N GLU A 530 3.71 -50.50 26.64
CA GLU A 530 3.53 -51.57 27.63
C GLU A 530 3.86 -51.00 29.01
N PHE A 531 2.83 -50.79 29.84
CA PHE A 531 3.02 -50.71 31.28
C PHE A 531 2.83 -52.11 31.85
N SER A 532 3.94 -52.73 32.21
CA SER A 532 4.02 -53.94 33.00
C SER A 532 3.29 -53.76 34.33
N VAL A 533 2.39 -54.70 34.60
CA VAL A 533 1.75 -54.92 35.90
C VAL A 533 2.80 -55.51 36.85
N GLU A 534 3.03 -54.86 37.98
CA GLU A 534 3.44 -55.53 39.20
C GLU A 534 2.40 -55.18 40.28
N ASP A 535 1.81 -56.25 40.81
CA ASP A 535 0.83 -56.28 41.89
C ASP A 535 1.42 -55.73 43.20
N GLU A 536 0.59 -55.13 44.05
CA GLU A 536 0.46 -55.55 45.45
C GLU A 536 -0.67 -54.78 46.19
N GLU A 537 -1.67 -55.56 46.57
CA GLU A 537 -2.42 -55.55 47.84
C GLU A 537 -3.11 -54.27 48.38
N GLY A 538 -4.43 -54.40 48.55
CA GLY A 538 -5.01 -54.20 49.88
C GLY A 538 -6.24 -53.29 49.95
N ASN A 539 -7.42 -53.93 50.13
CA ASN A 539 -8.51 -53.55 51.05
C ASN A 539 -9.10 -52.13 50.98
N ASP A 540 -10.40 -51.85 51.11
CA ASP A 540 -11.61 -52.62 51.39
C ASP A 540 -12.76 -51.57 51.44
N ILE A 541 -14.01 -52.01 51.24
CA ILE A 541 -15.24 -51.53 51.91
C ILE A 541 -16.11 -50.38 51.31
N GLU A 542 -17.33 -50.84 50.94
CA GLU A 542 -18.71 -50.28 51.05
C GLU A 542 -19.13 -49.04 50.22
N GLU A 543 -20.08 -49.10 49.28
CA GLU A 543 -21.52 -49.49 49.32
C GLU A 543 -22.46 -48.32 49.69
N VAL A 544 -23.68 -48.32 49.11
CA VAL A 544 -24.91 -47.54 49.45
C VAL A 544 -25.13 -46.28 48.57
N SER A 545 -25.85 -46.42 47.42
CA SER A 545 -27.31 -46.32 47.18
C SER A 545 -27.81 -44.86 47.10
N ASP A 546 -28.33 -44.38 45.97
CA ASP A 546 -29.70 -44.52 45.42
C ASP A 546 -30.72 -43.55 46.07
N ASP A 547 -31.73 -43.19 45.26
CA ASP A 547 -32.88 -42.32 45.51
C ASP A 547 -32.59 -40.81 45.52
N GLY A 548 -33.34 -39.93 44.86
CA GLY A 548 -34.65 -40.06 44.23
C GLY A 548 -35.33 -38.69 44.23
N GLU A 549 -35.76 -38.28 43.03
CA GLU A 549 -37.05 -37.65 42.76
C GLU A 549 -37.49 -36.34 43.47
N ASP A 550 -37.85 -35.40 42.58
CA ASP A 550 -39.05 -34.55 42.58
C ASP A 550 -39.34 -33.60 43.75
N GLY A 551 -39.57 -32.33 43.40
CA GLY A 551 -40.10 -31.35 44.35
C GLY A 551 -40.21 -29.92 43.83
N ASP A 552 -41.11 -29.74 42.86
CA ASP A 552 -41.93 -28.58 42.51
C ASP A 552 -41.96 -27.34 43.45
N ARG A 553 -42.20 -26.16 42.82
CA ARG A 553 -42.72 -24.86 43.37
C ARG A 553 -41.79 -24.01 44.23
N SER A 554 -41.91 -22.68 44.29
CA SER A 554 -42.64 -21.65 43.53
C SER A 554 -42.14 -20.29 44.06
N ASP A 555 -42.47 -19.23 43.30
CA ASP A 555 -42.73 -17.86 43.76
C ASP A 555 -41.59 -16.96 44.25
N GLY A 556 -41.63 -15.72 43.74
CA GLY A 556 -41.30 -14.55 44.53
C GLY A 556 -40.24 -13.60 43.95
N GLU A 557 -40.63 -12.82 42.94
CA GLU A 557 -40.20 -11.42 42.77
C GLU A 557 -40.35 -10.59 44.07
N PRO A 558 -39.94 -9.31 44.13
CA PRO A 558 -38.77 -8.64 43.54
C PRO A 558 -38.08 -7.65 44.52
N GLU A 559 -36.92 -7.12 44.14
CA GLU A 559 -36.57 -5.69 44.22
C GLU A 559 -35.52 -5.32 43.17
#